data_AF-A0A8T1V1L4-F1
#
_entry.id   AF-A0A8T1V1L4-F1
#
_cell.length_a   1.000
_cell.length_b   1.000
_cell.length_c   1.000
_cell.angle_alpha   90.00
_cell.angle_beta   90.00
_cell.angle_gamma   90.00
#
_symmetry.space_group_name_H-M   'P 1'
#
loop_
_entity.id
_entity.type
_entity.pdbx_description
1 polymer ?
#
loop_
_entity_poly.entity_id
_entity_poly.type
_entity_poly.pdbx_seq_one_letter_code
_entity_poly.pdbx_strand_id
1 'polypeptide(L)'
;MAELLVFLLPNLEVAEIVGVLLNLIGYLFSGFSPPASTLPSATVWLYDITPMTYSVAAFSTVVFGACSSAGDLGCTQMTNVPPSLPENITVKEYLETNFLMKHSEIWRNSGILVVFVLLFGVFTLFAMRFLNYQKR
;
A
#
# COMPACT_ATOMS: atom_id res chain seq x y z
N MET A 1 -3.33 12.76 3.09
CA MET A 1 -2.99 12.46 4.50
C MET A 1 -2.17 13.58 5.13
N ALA A 2 -1.09 14.05 4.52
CA ALA A 2 -0.28 15.16 5.07
C ALA A 2 -1.11 16.43 5.31
N GLU A 3 -1.92 16.87 4.33
CA GLU A 3 -2.80 18.04 4.48
C GLU A 3 -3.75 17.89 5.67
N LEU A 4 -4.37 16.73 5.85
CA LEU A 4 -5.23 16.44 6.99
C LEU A 4 -4.51 16.68 8.32
N LEU A 5 -3.28 16.16 8.47
CA LEU A 5 -2.52 16.29 9.72
C LEU A 5 -2.17 17.74 10.04
N VAL A 6 -1.84 18.54 9.03
CA VAL A 6 -1.53 19.97 9.19
C VAL A 6 -2.72 20.75 9.76
N PHE A 7 -3.94 20.44 9.31
CA PHE A 7 -5.15 21.11 9.80
C PHE A 7 -5.70 20.50 11.10
N LEU A 8 -5.37 19.24 11.38
CA LEU A 8 -5.86 18.53 12.56
C LEU A 8 -5.01 18.79 13.81
N LEU A 9 -3.72 19.10 13.64
CA LEU A 9 -2.78 19.31 14.75
C LEU A 9 -2.49 20.80 14.98
N PRO A 10 -2.21 21.21 16.22
CA PRO A 10 -2.05 22.62 16.57
C PRO A 10 -0.71 23.24 16.11
N ASN A 11 0.33 22.42 15.90
CA ASN A 11 1.68 22.86 15.53
C ASN A 11 2.18 22.08 14.32
N LEU A 12 2.89 22.77 13.42
CA LEU A 12 3.47 22.17 12.21
C LEU A 12 4.52 21.11 12.53
N GLU A 13 5.38 21.36 13.52
CA GLU A 13 6.43 20.42 13.95
C GLU A 13 5.83 19.09 14.43
N VAL A 14 4.72 19.15 15.18
CA VAL A 14 4.02 17.95 15.65
C VAL A 14 3.36 17.22 14.48
N ALA A 15 2.79 17.95 13.52
CA ALA A 15 2.20 17.36 12.32
C ALA A 15 3.23 16.63 11.47
N GLU A 16 4.43 17.15 11.35
CA GLU A 16 5.53 16.51 10.64
C GLU A 16 5.95 15.21 11.32
N ILE A 17 6.23 15.23 12.63
CA ILE A 17 6.65 14.05 13.39
C ILE A 17 5.60 12.95 13.32
N VAL A 18 4.32 13.30 13.54
CA VAL A 18 3.21 12.34 13.44
C VAL A 18 3.06 11.83 12.00
N GLY A 19 3.23 12.70 11.00
CA GLY A 19 3.17 12.33 9.59
C GLY A 19 4.23 11.30 9.22
N VAL A 20 5.49 11.51 9.65
CA VAL A 20 6.58 10.56 9.44
C VAL A 20 6.28 9.24 10.13
N LEU A 21 5.81 9.25 11.38
CA LEU A 21 5.47 8.04 12.10
C LEU A 21 4.39 7.22 11.38
N LEU A 22 3.29 7.86 10.96
CA LEU A 22 2.22 7.20 10.21
C LEU A 22 2.71 6.65 8.87
N ASN A 23 3.63 7.35 8.21
CA ASN A 23 4.22 6.91 6.97
C ASN A 23 5.11 5.67 7.16
N LEU A 24 5.92 5.64 8.22
CA LEU A 24 6.73 4.47 8.58
C LEU A 24 5.87 3.24 8.92
N ILE A 25 4.78 3.44 9.66
CA ILE A 25 3.80 2.38 9.92
C ILE A 25 3.19 1.90 8.59
N GLY A 26 2.78 2.82 7.71
CA GLY A 26 2.26 2.47 6.39
C GLY A 26 3.25 1.68 5.53
N TYR A 27 4.55 2.01 5.59
CA TYR A 27 5.59 1.24 4.90
C TYR A 27 5.73 -0.18 5.47
N LEU A 28 5.77 -0.31 6.80
CA LEU A 28 5.91 -1.61 7.46
C LEU A 28 4.72 -2.54 7.14
N PHE A 29 3.51 -1.99 7.06
CA PHE A 29 2.30 -2.75 6.80
C PHE A 29 1.85 -2.70 5.33
N SER A 30 2.70 -2.25 4.41
CA SER A 30 2.41 -2.23 2.96
C SER A 30 2.31 -3.62 2.32
N GLY A 31 2.73 -4.66 3.05
CA GLY A 31 2.68 -6.07 2.61
C GLY A 31 3.78 -6.48 1.65
N PHE A 32 4.83 -5.66 1.48
CA PHE A 32 6.07 -6.03 0.79
C PHE A 32 7.16 -6.53 1.77
N SER A 33 7.36 -5.86 2.90
CA SER A 33 8.33 -6.28 3.91
C SER A 33 7.78 -6.01 5.31
N PRO A 34 7.14 -6.99 5.98
CA PRO A 34 7.00 -8.41 5.63
C PRO A 34 6.01 -8.69 4.48
N PRO A 35 6.11 -9.84 3.80
CA PRO A 35 5.15 -10.24 2.76
C PRO A 35 3.74 -10.40 3.30
N ALA A 36 2.74 -9.97 2.51
CA ALA A 36 1.33 -9.97 2.87
C ALA A 36 0.82 -11.32 3.41
N SER A 37 1.30 -12.43 2.87
CA SER A 37 0.89 -13.79 3.27
C SER A 37 1.30 -14.19 4.69
N THR A 38 2.28 -13.48 5.27
CA THR A 38 2.86 -13.80 6.57
C THR A 38 2.38 -12.88 7.69
N LEU A 39 1.53 -11.91 7.40
CA LEU A 39 1.03 -10.99 8.43
C LEU A 39 0.18 -11.73 9.47
N PRO A 40 0.42 -11.51 10.77
CA PRO A 40 -0.44 -12.04 11.83
C PRO A 40 -1.88 -11.54 11.71
N SER A 41 -2.85 -12.39 12.08
CA SER A 41 -4.28 -12.03 12.03
C SER A 41 -4.62 -10.79 12.87
N ALA A 42 -3.89 -10.55 13.96
CA ALA A 42 -4.11 -9.39 14.84
C ALA A 42 -3.76 -8.05 14.19
N THR A 43 -2.87 -8.03 13.19
CA THR A 43 -2.39 -6.80 12.54
C THR A 43 -2.78 -6.71 11.06
N VAL A 44 -3.52 -7.69 10.53
CA VAL A 44 -3.95 -7.69 9.12
C VAL A 44 -4.82 -6.48 8.77
N TRP A 45 -5.60 -5.97 9.73
CA TRP A 45 -6.41 -4.78 9.52
C TRP A 45 -5.57 -3.53 9.22
N LEU A 46 -4.32 -3.45 9.72
CA LEU A 46 -3.39 -2.36 9.40
C LEU A 46 -3.00 -2.39 7.92
N TYR A 47 -2.83 -3.58 7.36
CA TYR A 47 -2.56 -3.76 5.93
C TYR A 47 -3.74 -3.29 5.08
N ASP A 48 -4.98 -3.58 5.52
CA ASP A 48 -6.20 -3.19 4.80
C ASP A 48 -6.48 -1.68 4.83
N ILE A 49 -6.21 -1.00 5.95
CA ILE A 49 -6.45 0.46 6.03
C ILE A 49 -5.33 1.29 5.40
N THR A 50 -4.19 0.67 5.10
CA THR A 50 -3.01 1.37 4.61
C THR A 50 -3.12 1.60 3.11
N PRO A 51 -3.19 2.86 2.62
CA PRO A 51 -3.30 3.11 1.18
C PRO A 51 -2.07 2.63 0.40
N MET A 52 -0.90 2.60 1.04
CA MET A 52 0.34 2.16 0.41
C MET A 52 0.30 0.70 -0.06
N THR A 53 -0.43 -0.16 0.65
CA THR A 53 -0.71 -1.55 0.25
C THR A 53 -1.23 -1.63 -1.18
N TYR A 54 -2.27 -0.84 -1.48
CA TYR A 54 -2.93 -0.85 -2.79
C TYR A 54 -2.04 -0.24 -3.87
N SER A 55 -1.23 0.77 -3.53
CA SER A 55 -0.24 1.35 -4.45
C SER A 55 0.82 0.33 -4.84
N VAL A 56 1.46 -0.33 -3.86
CA VAL A 56 2.50 -1.33 -4.13
C VAL A 56 1.92 -2.51 -4.91
N ALA A 57 0.71 -2.95 -4.57
CA ALA A 57 0.01 -4.00 -5.31
C ALA A 57 -0.26 -3.60 -6.77
N ALA A 58 -0.75 -2.39 -7.02
CA ALA A 58 -1.01 -1.91 -8.37
C ALA A 58 0.28 -1.78 -9.20
N PHE A 59 1.32 -1.13 -8.66
CA PHE A 59 2.59 -0.96 -9.38
C PHE A 59 3.28 -2.30 -9.65
N SER A 60 3.38 -3.16 -8.64
CA SER A 60 4.05 -4.46 -8.79
C SER A 60 3.34 -5.34 -9.81
N THR A 61 2.01 -5.36 -9.80
CA THR A 61 1.25 -6.19 -10.74
C THR A 61 1.26 -5.65 -12.16
N VAL A 62 1.28 -4.33 -12.37
CA VAL A 62 1.43 -3.76 -13.72
C VAL A 62 2.76 -4.15 -14.36
N VAL A 63 3.85 -4.16 -13.59
CA VAL A 63 5.19 -4.46 -14.12
C VAL A 63 5.45 -5.96 -14.22
N PHE A 64 5.04 -6.72 -13.21
CA PHE A 64 5.47 -8.11 -13.03
C PHE A 64 4.32 -9.13 -13.05
N GLY A 65 3.06 -8.67 -13.09
CA GLY A 65 1.88 -9.55 -13.09
C GLY A 65 1.36 -9.91 -14.48
N ALA A 66 1.82 -9.21 -15.53
CA ALA A 66 1.44 -9.48 -16.92
C ALA A 66 2.19 -10.70 -17.48
N CYS A 67 1.49 -11.50 -18.28
CA CYS A 67 2.03 -12.69 -18.94
C CYS A 67 1.27 -12.94 -20.26
N SER A 68 1.32 -11.96 -21.16
CA SER A 68 0.64 -11.98 -22.47
C SER A 68 1.60 -12.01 -23.65
N SER A 69 2.84 -11.55 -23.48
CA SER A 69 3.85 -11.45 -24.55
C SER A 69 5.15 -12.14 -24.15
N ALA A 70 5.94 -12.56 -25.14
CA ALA A 70 7.19 -13.31 -24.93
C ALA A 70 8.30 -12.52 -24.20
N GLY A 71 8.12 -11.21 -23.98
CA GLY A 71 9.02 -10.34 -23.22
C GLY A 71 8.51 -9.97 -21.82
N ASP A 72 7.37 -10.51 -21.38
CA ASP A 72 6.79 -10.14 -20.09
C ASP A 72 7.53 -10.84 -18.93
N LEU A 73 7.93 -10.05 -17.95
CA LEU A 73 8.69 -10.53 -16.79
C LEU A 73 7.88 -11.50 -15.92
N GLY A 74 6.55 -11.41 -15.95
CA GLY A 74 5.68 -12.24 -15.12
C GLY A 74 5.74 -13.74 -15.44
N CYS A 75 5.98 -14.11 -16.70
CA CYS A 75 6.12 -15.52 -17.11
C CYS A 75 7.52 -16.08 -16.88
N THR A 76 8.50 -15.22 -16.55
CA THR A 76 9.89 -15.63 -16.39
C THR A 76 10.04 -16.52 -15.16
N GLN A 77 10.76 -17.63 -15.32
CA GLN A 77 11.06 -18.55 -14.22
C GLN A 77 12.14 -17.96 -13.32
N MET A 78 11.92 -18.03 -12.01
CA MET A 78 12.90 -17.56 -11.03
C MET A 78 14.05 -18.58 -10.91
N THR A 79 15.30 -18.11 -11.05
CA THR A 79 16.50 -18.93 -10.85
C THR A 79 17.05 -18.79 -9.44
N ASN A 80 17.68 -19.85 -8.90
CA ASN A 80 18.27 -19.87 -7.56
C ASN A 80 17.27 -19.59 -6.43
N VAL A 81 16.05 -20.12 -6.55
CA VAL A 81 15.04 -20.01 -5.50
C VAL A 81 15.43 -20.84 -4.27
N PRO A 82 15.19 -20.36 -3.04
CA PRO A 82 15.41 -21.13 -1.82
C PRO A 82 14.49 -22.36 -1.78
N PRO A 83 14.87 -23.45 -1.08
CA PRO A 83 14.11 -24.70 -1.02
C PRO A 83 12.72 -24.58 -0.35
N SER A 84 12.39 -23.42 0.22
CA SER A 84 11.06 -23.10 0.74
C SER A 84 10.04 -22.74 -0.35
N LEU A 85 10.48 -22.53 -1.59
CA LEU A 85 9.64 -22.18 -2.73
C LEU A 85 9.68 -23.30 -3.80
N PRO A 86 8.63 -23.47 -4.61
CA PRO A 86 8.61 -24.44 -5.71
C PRO A 86 9.73 -24.19 -6.74
N GLU A 87 10.36 -25.26 -7.23
CA GLU A 87 11.53 -25.20 -8.15
C GLU A 87 11.24 -24.58 -9.54
N ASN A 88 9.97 -24.37 -9.91
CA ASN A 88 9.56 -23.80 -11.20
C ASN A 88 8.52 -22.68 -11.01
N ILE A 89 8.73 -21.84 -9.99
CA ILE A 89 7.87 -20.70 -9.70
C ILE A 89 8.17 -19.52 -10.64
N THR A 90 7.12 -19.00 -11.26
CA THR A 90 7.19 -17.80 -12.09
C THR A 90 7.17 -16.54 -11.23
N VAL A 91 7.65 -15.41 -11.77
CA VAL A 91 7.59 -14.12 -11.07
C VAL A 91 6.16 -13.74 -10.68
N LYS A 92 5.21 -13.96 -11.59
CA LYS A 92 3.79 -13.72 -11.32
C LYS A 92 3.29 -14.55 -10.13
N GLU A 93 3.58 -15.86 -10.14
CA GLU A 93 3.09 -16.76 -9.10
C GLU A 93 3.72 -16.46 -7.73
N TYR A 94 4.98 -16.03 -7.71
CA TYR A 94 5.62 -15.53 -6.51
C TYR A 94 4.89 -14.30 -5.93
N LEU A 95 4.50 -13.33 -6.76
CA LEU A 95 3.74 -12.14 -6.34
C LEU A 95 2.35 -12.49 -5.80
N GLU A 96 1.64 -13.40 -6.47
CA GLU A 96 0.30 -13.79 -6.07
C GLU A 96 0.29 -14.59 -4.76
N THR A 97 1.32 -15.42 -4.51
CA THR A 97 1.39 -16.29 -3.33
C THR A 97 2.02 -15.62 -2.11
N ASN A 98 3.14 -14.89 -2.28
CA ASN A 98 3.88 -14.31 -1.15
C ASN A 98 3.36 -12.92 -0.79
N PHE A 99 3.04 -12.10 -1.79
CA PHE A 99 2.60 -10.72 -1.58
C PHE A 99 1.09 -10.50 -1.74
N LEU A 100 0.34 -11.54 -2.12
CA LEU A 100 -1.11 -11.47 -2.37
C LEU A 100 -1.48 -10.42 -3.44
N MET A 101 -0.55 -10.12 -4.35
CA MET A 101 -0.70 -9.09 -5.38
C MET A 101 -1.10 -9.73 -6.72
N LYS A 102 -2.37 -9.56 -7.10
CA LYS A 102 -2.94 -10.16 -8.32
C LYS A 102 -3.12 -9.12 -9.43
N HIS A 103 -2.73 -9.48 -10.65
CA HIS A 103 -2.91 -8.61 -11.83
C HIS A 103 -4.40 -8.35 -12.16
N SER A 104 -5.30 -9.29 -11.86
CA SER A 104 -6.75 -9.07 -12.08
C SER A 104 -7.31 -7.92 -11.24
N GLU A 105 -6.67 -7.59 -10.11
CA GLU A 105 -7.19 -6.66 -9.12
C GLU A 105 -6.64 -5.24 -9.26
N ILE A 106 -5.90 -4.94 -10.35
CA ILE A 106 -5.33 -3.61 -10.59
C ILE A 106 -6.42 -2.53 -10.50
N TRP A 107 -7.53 -2.70 -11.23
CA TRP A 107 -8.63 -1.72 -11.25
C TRP A 107 -9.30 -1.56 -9.89
N ARG A 108 -9.44 -2.65 -9.13
CA ARG A 108 -9.98 -2.63 -7.77
C ARG A 108 -9.06 -1.83 -6.85
N ASN A 109 -7.76 -2.11 -6.88
CA ASN A 109 -6.76 -1.45 -6.05
C ASN A 109 -6.66 0.05 -6.40
N SER A 110 -6.65 0.39 -7.70
CA SER A 110 -6.69 1.79 -8.14
C SER A 110 -7.98 2.51 -7.70
N GLY A 111 -9.13 1.85 -7.78
CA GLY A 111 -10.39 2.39 -7.27
C GLY A 111 -10.35 2.69 -5.77
N ILE A 112 -9.80 1.76 -4.97
CA ILE A 112 -9.63 1.94 -3.52
C ILE A 112 -8.72 3.14 -3.22
N LEU A 113 -7.62 3.33 -3.96
CA LEU A 113 -6.75 4.49 -3.80
C LEU A 113 -7.49 5.82 -4.04
N VAL A 114 -8.34 5.89 -5.07
CA VAL A 114 -9.17 7.07 -5.33
C VAL A 114 -10.12 7.32 -4.17
N VAL A 115 -10.75 6.27 -3.61
CA VAL A 115 -11.60 6.38 -2.42
C VAL A 115 -10.82 6.95 -1.24
N PHE A 116 -9.59 6.48 -0.97
CA PHE A 116 -8.76 7.03 0.10
C PHE A 116 -8.43 8.51 -0.12
N VAL A 117 -8.07 8.92 -1.34
CA VAL A 117 -7.79 10.33 -1.65
C VAL A 117 -9.01 11.21 -1.37
N LEU A 118 -10.19 10.80 -1.84
CA LEU A 118 -11.43 11.53 -1.58
C LEU A 118 -11.78 11.56 -0.09
N LEU A 119 -11.63 10.44 0.61
CA LEU A 119 -11.90 10.32 2.04
C LEU A 119 -10.99 11.26 2.86
N PHE A 120 -9.68 11.26 2.62
CA PHE A 120 -8.76 12.18 3.30
C PHE A 120 -9.03 13.64 2.92
N GLY A 121 -9.40 13.91 1.66
CA GLY A 121 -9.79 15.25 1.21
C GLY A 121 -11.02 15.76 1.96
N VAL A 122 -12.07 14.95 2.05
CA VAL A 122 -13.29 15.25 2.81
C VAL A 122 -12.95 15.51 4.28
N PHE A 123 -12.19 14.63 4.93
CA PHE A 123 -11.77 14.86 6.32
C PHE A 123 -10.96 16.13 6.50
N THR A 124 -10.12 16.50 5.52
CA THR A 124 -9.35 17.74 5.56
C THR A 124 -10.28 18.96 5.50
N LEU A 125 -11.28 18.95 4.61
CA LEU A 125 -12.30 20.00 4.54
C LEU A 125 -13.11 20.11 5.83
N PHE A 126 -13.47 18.97 6.43
CA PHE A 126 -14.11 18.94 7.75
C PHE A 126 -13.19 19.53 8.84
N ALA A 127 -11.92 19.15 8.88
CA ALA A 127 -10.96 19.70 9.83
C ALA A 127 -10.83 21.21 9.66
N MET A 128 -10.65 21.73 8.44
CA MET A 128 -10.60 23.18 8.18
C MET A 128 -11.86 23.92 8.67
N ARG A 129 -13.03 23.30 8.51
CA ARG A 129 -14.30 23.93 8.87
C ARG A 129 -14.51 24.01 10.39
N PHE A 130 -14.10 22.98 11.13
CA PHE A 130 -14.42 22.85 12.56
C PHE A 130 -13.22 23.08 13.50
N LEU A 131 -12.00 22.79 13.05
CA LEU A 131 -10.76 22.95 13.80
C LEU A 131 -10.00 24.16 13.24
N ASN A 132 -10.25 25.34 13.82
CA ASN A 132 -9.56 26.57 13.43
C ASN A 132 -8.60 27.01 14.53
N TYR A 133 -7.39 26.42 14.55
CA TYR A 133 -6.34 26.73 15.52
C TYR A 133 -5.74 28.15 15.35
N GLN A 134 -5.97 28.80 14.20
CA GLN A 134 -5.50 30.16 13.92
C GLN A 134 -6.35 31.26 14.59
N LYS A 135 -7.55 30.93 15.11
CA LYS A 135 -8.43 31.89 15.81
C LYS A 135 -8.17 31.98 17.33
N ARG A 136 -7.13 31.32 17.84
CA ARG A 136 -6.79 31.34 19.27
C ARG A 136 -5.66 32.32 19.56
#